data_AF-A0A945FHX8-F1
#
_entry.id   AF-A0A945FHX8-F1
#
_cell.length_a   1.000
_cell.length_b   1.000
_cell.length_c   1.000
_cell.angle_alpha   90.00
_cell.angle_beta   90.00
_cell.angle_gamma   90.00
#
_symmetry.space_group_name_H-M   'P 1'
#
loop_
_entity.id
_entity.type
_entity.pdbx_description
1 polymer ?
#
loop_
_entity_poly.entity_id
_entity_poly.type
_entity_poly.pdbx_seq_one_letter_code
_entity_poly.pdbx_strand_id
1 'polypeptide(L)'
;MYCLFMMVVFSFFASDVQSSEVPREVIARAEAAYLQKDFDKAFEVLSELPELLGVVPLLDQPKNKDRAEIFFDLARIRLAQNDTAQARAILDYIFVLDREARKGVLDLDTDDAYEQTRNQLAVLRKVERQRNLSSTTLMGAAGRSLVFPGWGQLYRGHRKRAFAFMGATAAAAIYWFVADKAYQTAYNAYRSTRVGELNLEGRSGTTTDAFPFRERFENAQAKASRANMALGILASVWLAGVFDHVIVGPAHLGVVVPIF
;
A
#
# COMPACT_ATOMS: atom_id res chain seq x y z
N MET A 1 -9.33 -47.41 -28.51
CA MET A 1 -8.70 -46.76 -27.34
C MET A 1 -8.07 -45.47 -27.86
N TYR A 2 -8.69 -44.34 -27.52
CA TYR A 2 -8.71 -43.11 -28.31
C TYR A 2 -7.40 -42.31 -28.24
N CYS A 3 -6.72 -42.20 -29.38
CA CYS A 3 -5.61 -41.28 -29.63
C CYS A 3 -5.55 -40.97 -31.13
N LEU A 4 -6.60 -40.37 -31.70
CA LEU A 4 -6.56 -39.74 -33.02
C LEU A 4 -7.89 -39.02 -33.35
N PHE A 5 -8.24 -37.91 -32.70
CA PHE A 5 -9.26 -36.99 -33.23
C PHE A 5 -9.29 -35.69 -32.40
N MET A 6 -8.41 -34.73 -32.70
CA MET A 6 -8.64 -33.29 -32.47
C MET A 6 -7.45 -32.49 -33.04
N MET A 7 -7.27 -32.59 -34.34
CA MET A 7 -6.60 -31.58 -35.13
C MET A 7 -7.53 -31.31 -36.30
N VAL A 8 -7.79 -30.03 -36.57
CA VAL A 8 -8.71 -29.49 -37.59
C VAL A 8 -10.17 -29.38 -37.12
N VAL A 9 -10.51 -28.20 -36.59
CA VAL A 9 -11.57 -27.25 -37.01
C VAL A 9 -11.88 -26.35 -35.81
N PHE A 10 -11.03 -25.36 -35.57
CA PHE A 10 -11.42 -24.08 -34.96
C PHE A 10 -10.45 -23.02 -35.50
N SER A 11 -10.45 -22.91 -36.82
CA SER A 11 -9.81 -21.84 -37.57
C SER A 11 -10.89 -21.19 -38.42
N PHE A 12 -11.90 -20.64 -37.77
CA PHE A 12 -12.89 -19.74 -38.37
C PHE A 12 -13.37 -18.79 -37.26
N PHE A 13 -13.08 -17.51 -37.45
CA PHE A 13 -13.36 -16.36 -36.57
C PHE A 13 -12.53 -16.21 -35.28
N ALA A 14 -11.21 -16.22 -35.43
CA ALA A 14 -10.44 -15.12 -34.84
C ALA A 14 -10.49 -13.96 -35.85
N SER A 15 -11.65 -13.32 -35.98
CA SER A 15 -11.63 -11.91 -36.35
C SER A 15 -10.83 -11.27 -35.23
N ASP A 16 -9.68 -10.69 -35.57
CA ASP A 16 -9.03 -9.71 -34.71
C ASP A 16 -10.14 -8.86 -34.12
N VAL A 17 -10.42 -9.03 -32.83
CA VAL A 17 -11.21 -8.07 -32.07
C VAL A 17 -10.31 -6.86 -32.07
N GLN A 18 -10.44 -6.09 -33.13
CA GLN A 18 -9.78 -4.84 -33.37
C GLN A 18 -10.15 -4.03 -32.14
N SER A 19 -9.23 -3.97 -31.17
CA SER A 19 -9.37 -3.08 -30.03
C SER A 19 -9.72 -1.75 -30.67
N SER A 20 -10.94 -1.25 -30.40
CA SER A 20 -11.48 -0.06 -31.04
C SER A 20 -10.61 1.12 -30.62
N GLU A 21 -9.46 1.27 -31.30
CA GLU A 21 -8.59 2.41 -31.14
C GLU A 21 -9.45 3.61 -31.48
N VAL A 22 -9.59 4.50 -30.50
CA VAL A 22 -10.38 5.73 -30.64
C VAL A 22 -9.96 6.41 -31.95
N PRO A 23 -10.89 6.63 -32.90
CA PRO A 23 -10.52 7.13 -34.21
C PRO A 23 -9.76 8.45 -34.11
N ARG A 24 -8.49 8.47 -34.53
CA ARG A 24 -7.60 9.65 -34.42
C ARG A 24 -8.17 10.89 -35.11
N GLU A 25 -8.94 10.70 -36.16
CA GLU A 25 -9.63 11.79 -36.86
C GLU A 25 -10.69 12.47 -35.99
N VAL A 26 -11.44 11.71 -35.18
CA VAL A 26 -12.44 12.27 -34.26
C VAL A 26 -11.75 13.08 -33.16
N ILE A 27 -10.66 12.54 -32.61
CA ILE A 27 -9.83 13.22 -31.60
C ILE A 27 -9.31 14.54 -32.16
N ALA A 28 -8.65 14.52 -33.32
CA ALA A 28 -8.08 15.72 -33.94
C ALA A 28 -9.13 16.80 -34.26
N ARG A 29 -10.35 16.39 -34.67
CA ARG A 29 -11.47 17.34 -34.90
C ARG A 29 -11.95 17.97 -33.60
N ALA A 30 -12.05 17.20 -32.52
CA ALA A 30 -12.42 17.69 -31.21
C ALA A 30 -11.36 18.63 -30.62
N GLU A 31 -10.07 18.31 -30.77
CA GLU A 31 -8.95 19.17 -30.39
C GLU A 31 -9.01 20.51 -31.13
N ALA A 32 -9.19 20.48 -32.45
CA ALA A 32 -9.29 21.69 -33.25
C ALA A 32 -10.47 22.57 -32.82
N ALA A 33 -11.65 21.98 -32.54
CA ALA A 33 -12.81 22.71 -32.04
C ALA A 33 -12.54 23.31 -30.63
N TYR A 34 -11.90 22.55 -29.75
CA TYR A 34 -11.51 23.02 -28.42
C TYR A 34 -10.56 24.22 -28.48
N LEU A 35 -9.52 24.15 -29.32
CA LEU A 35 -8.55 25.24 -29.52
C LEU A 35 -9.21 26.50 -30.10
N GLN A 36 -10.27 26.33 -30.90
CA GLN A 36 -11.10 27.43 -31.41
C GLN A 36 -12.10 27.97 -30.36
N LYS A 37 -12.12 27.40 -29.14
CA LYS A 37 -13.09 27.68 -28.07
C LYS A 37 -14.54 27.36 -28.45
N ASP A 38 -14.74 26.52 -29.47
CA ASP A 38 -16.03 25.97 -29.84
C ASP A 38 -16.28 24.70 -29.04
N PHE A 39 -16.58 24.90 -27.76
CA PHE A 39 -16.70 23.81 -26.79
C PHE A 39 -17.91 22.92 -27.03
N ASP A 40 -19.00 23.46 -27.57
CA ASP A 40 -20.20 22.68 -27.89
C ASP A 40 -19.89 21.69 -29.01
N LYS A 41 -19.20 22.15 -30.06
CA LYS A 41 -18.74 21.28 -31.13
C LYS A 41 -17.69 20.27 -30.68
N ALA A 42 -16.75 20.68 -29.83
CA ALA A 42 -15.77 19.76 -29.25
C ALA A 42 -16.45 18.64 -28.45
N PHE A 43 -17.47 19.00 -27.66
CA PHE A 43 -18.29 18.05 -26.91
C PHE A 43 -19.06 17.11 -27.83
N GLU A 44 -19.77 17.66 -28.83
CA GLU A 44 -20.55 16.91 -29.80
C GLU A 44 -19.68 15.86 -30.49
N VAL A 45 -18.55 16.27 -31.07
CA VAL A 45 -17.61 15.38 -31.79
C VAL A 45 -17.07 14.26 -30.89
N LEU A 46 -16.75 14.54 -29.63
CA LEU A 46 -16.29 13.50 -28.69
C LEU A 46 -17.42 12.57 -28.23
N SER A 47 -18.63 13.10 -28.08
CA SER A 47 -19.81 12.33 -27.66
C SER A 47 -20.32 11.37 -28.75
N GLU A 48 -20.01 11.66 -30.02
CA GLU A 48 -20.30 10.81 -31.17
C GLU A 48 -19.44 9.55 -31.25
N LEU A 49 -18.40 9.43 -30.41
CA LEU A 49 -17.58 8.23 -30.38
C LEU A 49 -18.47 7.00 -30.16
N PRO A 50 -18.45 6.03 -31.10
CA PRO A 50 -19.27 4.84 -30.97
C PRO A 50 -18.93 4.11 -29.66
N GLU A 51 -19.92 3.49 -29.05
CA GLU A 51 -19.79 2.71 -27.79
C GLU A 51 -19.56 3.54 -26.51
N LEU A 52 -19.49 4.88 -26.58
CA LEU A 52 -19.26 5.72 -25.40
C LEU A 52 -20.49 5.82 -24.48
N LEU A 53 -21.67 6.07 -25.08
CA LEU A 53 -22.95 6.32 -24.41
C LEU A 53 -24.02 5.25 -24.69
N GLY A 54 -23.70 4.26 -25.52
CA GLY A 54 -24.65 3.24 -25.95
C GLY A 54 -24.82 2.09 -24.95
N VAL A 55 -26.00 1.46 -24.96
CA VAL A 55 -26.27 0.16 -24.30
C VAL A 55 -25.71 -0.95 -25.19
N VAL A 56 -24.39 -0.98 -25.32
CA VAL A 56 -23.68 -2.00 -26.11
C VAL A 56 -23.47 -3.23 -25.20
N PRO A 57 -23.60 -4.47 -25.71
CA PRO A 57 -23.25 -5.67 -24.96
C PRO A 57 -21.85 -5.56 -24.33
N LEU A 58 -21.67 -6.07 -23.11
CA LEU A 58 -20.47 -5.86 -22.29
C LEU A 58 -19.14 -6.24 -23.00
N LEU A 59 -19.20 -7.11 -24.00
CA LEU A 59 -18.04 -7.62 -24.75
C LEU A 59 -17.52 -6.66 -25.82
N ASP A 60 -18.36 -5.77 -26.34
CA ASP A 60 -18.00 -4.81 -27.40
C ASP A 60 -17.79 -3.40 -26.83
N GLN A 61 -17.71 -3.25 -25.50
CA GLN A 61 -17.45 -1.95 -24.89
C GLN A 61 -15.94 -1.66 -24.89
N PRO A 62 -15.54 -0.40 -25.19
CA PRO A 62 -14.17 0.02 -25.01
C PRO A 62 -13.76 -0.18 -23.54
N LYS A 63 -12.47 -0.46 -23.31
CA LYS A 63 -11.98 -0.74 -21.95
C LYS A 63 -12.34 0.43 -21.04
N ASN A 64 -12.72 0.13 -19.80
CA ASN A 64 -13.10 1.15 -18.81
C ASN A 64 -12.08 2.29 -18.69
N LYS A 65 -10.79 1.97 -18.86
CA LYS A 65 -9.72 2.96 -18.87
C LYS A 65 -9.82 3.94 -20.05
N ASP A 66 -9.96 3.43 -21.27
CA ASP A 66 -10.04 4.25 -22.48
C ASP A 66 -11.28 5.14 -22.43
N ARG A 67 -12.40 4.60 -21.92
CA ARG A 67 -13.62 5.36 -21.64
C ARG A 67 -13.36 6.47 -20.62
N ALA A 68 -12.70 6.15 -19.52
CA ALA A 68 -12.39 7.13 -18.47
C ALA A 68 -11.52 8.29 -19.00
N GLU A 69 -10.57 8.00 -19.91
CA GLU A 69 -9.77 9.03 -20.58
C GLU A 69 -10.65 9.92 -21.49
N ILE A 70 -11.59 9.36 -22.26
CA ILE A 70 -12.51 10.18 -23.08
C ILE A 70 -13.42 11.04 -22.20
N PHE A 71 -14.00 10.46 -21.16
CA PHE A 71 -14.86 11.20 -20.23
C PHE A 71 -14.09 12.28 -19.47
N PHE A 72 -12.78 12.09 -19.24
CA PHE A 72 -11.92 13.13 -18.67
C PHE A 72 -11.92 14.40 -19.54
N ASP A 73 -11.81 14.26 -20.86
CA ASP A 73 -11.87 15.41 -21.76
C ASP A 73 -13.26 16.00 -21.87
N LEU A 74 -14.32 15.17 -21.84
CA LEU A 74 -15.69 15.69 -21.77
C LEU A 74 -15.93 16.53 -20.50
N ALA A 75 -15.40 16.10 -19.35
CA ALA A 75 -15.45 16.89 -18.12
C ALA A 75 -14.64 18.18 -18.25
N ARG A 76 -13.44 18.13 -18.84
CA ARG A 76 -12.61 19.31 -19.13
C ARG A 76 -13.37 20.32 -20.01
N ILE A 77 -14.03 19.85 -21.08
CA ILE A 77 -14.84 20.69 -21.97
C ILE A 77 -15.97 21.36 -21.20
N ARG A 78 -16.72 20.62 -20.38
CA ARG A 78 -17.81 21.19 -19.56
C ARG A 78 -17.31 22.23 -18.56
N LEU A 79 -16.15 22.01 -17.95
CA LEU A 79 -15.52 23.01 -17.08
C LEU A 79 -15.08 24.25 -17.85
N ALA A 80 -14.54 24.09 -19.06
CA ALA A 80 -14.20 25.23 -19.93
C ALA A 80 -15.44 26.06 -20.32
N GLN A 81 -16.61 25.43 -20.40
CA GLN A 81 -17.92 26.08 -20.59
C GLN A 81 -18.50 26.70 -19.31
N ASN A 82 -17.86 26.53 -18.15
CA ASN A 82 -18.39 26.84 -16.82
C ASN A 82 -19.63 26.02 -16.41
N ASP A 83 -19.90 24.89 -17.06
CA ASP A 83 -20.93 23.94 -16.63
C ASP A 83 -20.36 22.95 -15.60
N THR A 84 -20.26 23.44 -14.37
CA THR A 84 -19.70 22.68 -13.25
C THR A 84 -20.60 21.51 -12.82
N ALA A 85 -21.92 21.62 -13.05
CA ALA A 85 -22.88 20.58 -12.65
C ALA A 85 -22.75 19.34 -13.54
N GLN A 86 -22.71 19.51 -14.86
CA GLN A 86 -22.49 18.40 -15.79
C GLN A 86 -21.08 17.83 -15.66
N ALA A 87 -20.06 18.69 -15.54
CA ALA A 87 -18.69 18.25 -15.32
C ALA A 87 -18.59 17.32 -14.10
N ARG A 88 -19.26 17.66 -13.00
CA ARG A 88 -19.26 16.85 -11.78
C ARG A 88 -19.88 15.47 -12.00
N ALA A 89 -21.01 15.39 -12.69
CA ALA A 89 -21.65 14.11 -13.00
C ALA A 89 -20.73 13.20 -13.84
N ILE A 90 -20.02 13.80 -14.82
CA ILE A 90 -19.03 13.08 -15.62
C ILE A 90 -17.85 12.62 -14.75
N LEU A 91 -17.33 13.47 -13.86
CA LEU A 91 -16.22 13.14 -12.97
C LEU A 91 -16.54 12.01 -11.99
N ASP A 92 -17.75 11.99 -11.44
CA ASP A 92 -18.23 10.89 -10.61
C ASP A 92 -18.26 9.58 -11.43
N TYR A 93 -18.68 9.65 -12.69
CA TYR A 93 -18.68 8.50 -13.61
C TYR A 93 -17.26 8.01 -13.95
N ILE A 94 -16.33 8.92 -14.25
CA ILE A 94 -14.90 8.60 -14.44
C ILE A 94 -14.38 7.86 -13.22
N PHE A 95 -14.70 8.32 -12.01
CA PHE A 95 -14.22 7.72 -10.77
C PHE A 95 -14.74 6.28 -10.57
N VAL A 96 -15.93 5.96 -11.10
CA VAL A 96 -16.48 4.60 -11.11
C VAL A 96 -15.74 3.72 -12.14
N LEU A 97 -15.43 4.27 -13.32
CA LEU A 97 -14.74 3.54 -14.40
C LEU A 97 -13.26 3.27 -14.09
N ASP A 98 -12.51 4.32 -13.77
CA ASP A 98 -11.09 4.27 -13.43
C ASP A 98 -10.74 5.34 -12.38
N ARG A 99 -10.50 4.88 -11.14
CA ARG A 99 -10.13 5.73 -10.00
C ARG A 99 -8.77 6.41 -10.17
N GLU A 100 -7.89 5.85 -11.00
CA GLU A 100 -6.54 6.33 -11.25
C GLU A 100 -6.44 7.16 -12.54
N ALA A 101 -7.56 7.45 -13.21
CA ALA A 101 -7.60 8.34 -14.37
C ALA A 101 -6.97 9.70 -14.04
N ARG A 102 -6.01 10.15 -14.87
CA ARG A 102 -5.19 11.36 -14.64
C ARG A 102 -5.10 12.30 -15.84
N LYS A 103 -5.49 11.82 -17.02
CA LYS A 103 -5.41 12.54 -18.28
C LYS A 103 -6.56 12.09 -19.17
N GLY A 104 -6.82 12.89 -20.20
CA GLY A 104 -7.69 12.50 -21.29
C GLY A 104 -6.93 11.96 -22.50
N VAL A 105 -7.68 11.80 -23.58
CA VAL A 105 -7.25 11.34 -24.91
C VAL A 105 -6.80 12.52 -25.79
N LEU A 106 -7.36 13.72 -25.60
CA LEU A 106 -6.97 14.92 -26.34
C LEU A 106 -5.55 15.35 -25.97
N ASP A 107 -4.70 15.57 -26.98
CA ASP A 107 -3.34 16.10 -26.85
C ASP A 107 -3.37 17.63 -26.86
N LEU A 108 -3.87 18.19 -25.76
CA LEU A 108 -4.00 19.64 -25.56
C LEU A 108 -3.06 20.10 -24.43
N ASP A 109 -2.56 21.33 -24.55
CA ASP A 109 -1.80 22.00 -23.49
C ASP A 109 -2.58 22.07 -22.18
N THR A 110 -1.87 22.20 -21.07
CA THR A 110 -2.45 22.31 -19.73
C THR A 110 -3.14 23.66 -19.57
N ASP A 111 -4.47 23.65 -19.35
CA ASP A 111 -5.27 24.84 -19.10
C ASP A 111 -5.99 24.78 -17.74
N ASP A 112 -6.67 25.86 -17.39
CA ASP A 112 -7.39 25.98 -16.12
C ASP A 112 -8.47 24.89 -15.97
N ALA A 113 -9.14 24.51 -17.07
CA ALA A 113 -10.18 23.48 -17.05
C ALA A 113 -9.57 22.09 -16.77
N TYR A 114 -8.43 21.77 -17.38
CA TYR A 114 -7.68 20.55 -17.14
C TYR A 114 -7.23 20.44 -15.68
N GLU A 115 -6.67 21.50 -15.13
CA GLU A 115 -6.25 21.53 -13.72
C GLU A 115 -7.45 21.42 -12.78
N GLN A 116 -8.58 22.05 -13.08
CA GLN A 116 -9.82 21.86 -12.33
C GLN A 116 -10.31 20.40 -12.37
N THR A 117 -10.32 19.75 -13.54
CA THR A 117 -10.67 18.32 -13.69
C THR A 117 -9.79 17.45 -12.78
N ARG A 118 -8.47 17.66 -12.83
CA ARG A 118 -7.52 16.89 -11.99
C ARG A 118 -7.72 17.12 -10.51
N ASN A 119 -7.96 18.37 -10.11
CA ASN A 119 -8.17 18.74 -8.72
C ASN A 119 -9.47 18.12 -8.18
N GLN A 120 -10.56 18.15 -8.94
CA GLN A 120 -11.82 17.53 -8.52
C GLN A 120 -11.69 16.00 -8.40
N LEU A 121 -11.06 15.32 -9.36
CA LEU A 121 -10.76 13.88 -9.23
C LEU A 121 -9.85 13.58 -8.03
N ALA A 122 -8.87 14.45 -7.75
CA ALA A 122 -8.02 14.30 -6.58
C ALA A 122 -8.81 14.43 -5.26
N VAL A 123 -9.82 15.31 -5.21
CA VAL A 123 -10.74 15.41 -4.07
C VAL A 123 -11.54 14.13 -3.91
N LEU A 124 -12.12 13.57 -4.98
CA LEU A 124 -12.86 12.31 -4.95
C LEU A 124 -12.00 11.15 -4.41
N ARG A 125 -10.75 11.01 -4.92
CA ARG A 125 -9.78 10.03 -4.41
C ARG A 125 -9.51 10.21 -2.92
N LYS A 126 -9.41 11.44 -2.45
CA LYS A 126 -9.12 11.75 -1.05
C LYS A 126 -10.30 11.42 -0.14
N VAL A 127 -11.52 11.74 -0.56
CA VAL A 127 -12.77 11.40 0.16
C VAL A 127 -12.90 9.89 0.27
N GLU A 128 -12.68 9.15 -0.82
CA GLU A 128 -12.77 7.70 -0.82
C GLU A 128 -11.68 7.07 0.06
N ARG A 129 -10.45 7.60 0.01
CA ARG A 129 -9.40 7.17 0.94
C ARG A 129 -9.79 7.43 2.40
N GLN A 130 -10.42 8.56 2.69
CA GLN A 130 -10.91 8.87 4.04
C GLN A 130 -12.02 7.90 4.47
N ARG A 131 -12.95 7.54 3.57
CA ARG A 131 -13.99 6.53 3.83
C ARG A 131 -13.38 5.17 4.16
N ASN A 132 -12.42 4.72 3.34
CA ASN A 132 -11.70 3.47 3.57
C ASN A 132 -10.89 3.48 4.88
N LEU A 133 -10.35 4.62 5.29
CA LEU A 133 -9.69 4.74 6.60
C LEU A 133 -10.71 4.74 7.75
N SER A 134 -11.86 5.39 7.57
CA SER A 134 -12.92 5.44 8.58
C SER A 134 -13.64 4.10 8.79
N SER A 135 -13.67 3.22 7.77
CA SER A 135 -14.22 1.86 7.89
C SER A 135 -13.31 0.90 8.66
N THR A 136 -12.08 1.31 8.99
CA THR A 136 -11.15 0.47 9.77
C THR A 136 -11.62 0.33 11.22
N THR A 137 -11.72 -0.92 11.68
CA THR A 137 -12.15 -1.22 13.06
C THR A 137 -10.95 -1.28 14.01
N LEU A 138 -11.18 -0.85 15.27
CA LEU A 138 -10.19 -0.95 16.35
C LEU A 138 -9.71 -2.40 16.54
N MET A 139 -10.64 -3.35 16.62
CA MET A 139 -10.32 -4.77 16.79
C MET A 139 -9.53 -5.35 15.61
N GLY A 140 -9.86 -4.93 14.38
CA GLY A 140 -9.13 -5.34 13.18
C GLY A 140 -7.68 -4.82 13.15
N ALA A 141 -7.44 -3.63 13.71
CA ALA A 141 -6.09 -3.07 13.87
C ALA A 141 -5.32 -3.78 15.00
N ALA A 142 -5.99 -4.03 16.12
CA ALA A 142 -5.43 -4.74 17.27
C ALA A 142 -4.90 -6.12 16.91
N GLY A 143 -5.74 -6.93 16.23
CA GLY A 143 -5.37 -8.28 15.80
C GLY A 143 -4.16 -8.29 14.86
N ARG A 144 -4.05 -7.32 13.97
CA ARG A 144 -2.90 -7.21 13.04
C ARG A 144 -1.62 -6.76 13.75
N SER A 145 -1.72 -5.81 14.70
CA SER A 145 -0.58 -5.38 15.51
C SER A 145 -0.08 -6.47 16.47
N LEU A 146 -0.93 -7.39 16.92
CA LEU A 146 -0.50 -8.57 17.68
C LEU A 146 0.40 -9.48 16.84
N VAL A 147 0.06 -9.72 15.57
CA VAL A 147 0.92 -10.56 14.72
C VAL A 147 2.24 -9.84 14.41
N PHE A 148 2.17 -8.56 14.05
CA PHE A 148 3.35 -7.77 13.72
C PHE A 148 3.21 -6.34 14.24
N PRO A 149 4.07 -5.90 15.19
CA PRO A 149 3.98 -4.56 15.74
C PRO A 149 4.19 -3.52 14.64
N GLY A 150 3.31 -2.51 14.59
CA GLY A 150 3.26 -1.52 13.50
C GLY A 150 2.25 -1.83 12.40
N TRP A 151 1.77 -3.07 12.26
CA TRP A 151 0.87 -3.45 11.16
C TRP A 151 -0.54 -2.86 11.31
N GLY A 152 -1.09 -2.83 12.52
CA GLY A 152 -2.36 -2.17 12.81
C GLY A 152 -2.29 -0.66 12.59
N GLN A 153 -1.15 -0.01 12.90
CA GLN A 153 -0.94 1.40 12.57
C GLN A 153 -0.95 1.63 11.05
N LEU A 154 -0.33 0.73 10.27
CA LEU A 154 -0.34 0.81 8.80
C LEU A 154 -1.76 0.64 8.24
N TYR A 155 -2.54 -0.31 8.78
CA TYR A 155 -3.93 -0.54 8.41
C TYR A 155 -4.81 0.70 8.61
N ARG A 156 -4.57 1.48 9.67
CA ARG A 156 -5.32 2.72 9.97
C ARG A 156 -4.71 3.98 9.33
N GLY A 157 -3.73 3.83 8.44
CA GLY A 157 -3.12 4.93 7.68
C GLY A 157 -1.98 5.68 8.40
N HIS A 158 -1.59 5.27 9.62
CA HIS A 158 -0.55 5.92 10.42
C HIS A 158 0.86 5.41 10.07
N ARG A 159 1.31 5.66 8.83
CA ARG A 159 2.59 5.16 8.30
C ARG A 159 3.81 5.50 9.16
N LYS A 160 3.96 6.76 9.60
CA LYS A 160 5.12 7.19 10.39
C LYS A 160 5.22 6.44 11.72
N ARG A 161 4.08 6.24 12.41
CA ARG A 161 4.03 5.49 13.66
C ARG A 161 4.26 3.99 13.44
N ALA A 162 3.68 3.43 12.37
CA ALA A 162 3.93 2.05 11.97
C ALA A 162 5.43 1.77 11.84
N PHE A 163 6.13 2.60 11.06
CA PHE A 163 7.58 2.44 10.87
C PHE A 163 8.40 2.66 12.15
N ALA A 164 7.97 3.59 13.01
CA ALA A 164 8.64 3.80 14.30
C ALA A 164 8.56 2.55 15.19
N PHE A 165 7.38 1.93 15.33
CA PHE A 165 7.22 0.70 16.09
C PHE A 165 7.92 -0.49 15.45
N MET A 166 7.82 -0.66 14.12
CA MET A 166 8.53 -1.71 13.40
C MET A 166 10.04 -1.59 13.60
N GLY A 167 10.59 -0.38 13.47
CA GLY A 167 12.01 -0.11 13.68
C GLY A 167 12.45 -0.36 15.12
N ALA A 168 11.66 0.09 16.11
CA ALA A 168 11.93 -0.15 17.52
C ALA A 168 11.91 -1.64 17.87
N THR A 169 10.91 -2.40 17.39
CA THR A 169 10.85 -3.84 17.58
C THR A 169 12.02 -4.54 16.91
N ALA A 170 12.38 -4.17 15.67
CA ALA A 170 13.51 -4.76 14.96
C ALA A 170 14.82 -4.54 15.73
N ALA A 171 15.06 -3.33 16.23
CA ALA A 171 16.24 -3.01 17.04
C ALA A 171 16.26 -3.82 18.35
N ALA A 172 15.13 -3.90 19.06
CA ALA A 172 15.01 -4.69 20.28
C ALA A 172 15.21 -6.20 20.03
N ALA A 173 14.71 -6.72 18.91
CA ALA A 173 14.87 -8.12 18.52
C ALA A 173 16.33 -8.46 18.21
N ILE A 174 17.03 -7.57 17.48
CA ILE A 174 18.46 -7.70 17.22
C ILE A 174 19.24 -7.69 18.53
N TYR A 175 18.93 -6.75 19.43
CA TYR A 175 19.59 -6.65 20.74
C TYR A 175 19.39 -7.93 21.57
N TRP A 176 18.15 -8.44 21.64
CA TRP A 176 17.85 -9.70 22.31
C TRP A 176 18.60 -10.88 21.69
N PHE A 177 18.63 -10.98 20.36
CA PHE A 177 19.32 -12.07 19.67
C PHE A 177 20.82 -12.09 19.98
N VAL A 178 21.48 -10.93 19.99
CA VAL A 178 22.90 -10.83 20.37
C VAL A 178 23.11 -11.24 21.83
N ALA A 179 22.23 -10.78 22.74
CA ALA A 179 22.31 -11.14 24.16
C ALA A 179 22.08 -12.64 24.40
N ASP A 180 21.12 -13.25 23.70
CA ASP A 180 20.84 -14.69 23.76
C ASP A 180 22.02 -15.51 23.23
N LYS A 181 22.60 -15.14 22.08
CA LYS A 181 23.81 -15.82 21.57
C LYS A 181 24.98 -15.75 22.54
N ALA A 182 25.18 -14.60 23.19
CA ALA A 182 26.21 -14.45 24.21
C ALA A 182 25.93 -15.33 25.44
N TYR A 183 24.67 -15.43 25.87
CA TYR A 183 24.24 -16.33 26.94
C TYR A 183 24.45 -17.80 26.57
N GLN A 184 23.99 -18.26 25.39
CA GLN A 184 24.16 -19.62 24.91
C GLN A 184 25.65 -20.01 24.87
N THR A 185 26.51 -19.10 24.40
CA THR A 185 27.96 -19.33 24.38
C THR A 185 28.54 -19.49 25.79
N ALA A 186 28.18 -18.60 26.72
CA ALA A 186 28.65 -18.68 28.10
C ALA A 186 28.09 -19.90 28.84
N TYR A 187 26.83 -20.27 28.58
CA TYR A 187 26.17 -21.44 29.14
C TYR A 187 26.81 -22.74 28.63
N ASN A 188 27.14 -22.81 27.34
CA ASN A 188 27.85 -23.95 26.77
C ASN A 188 29.25 -24.10 27.36
N ALA A 189 29.99 -23.00 27.53
CA ALA A 189 31.30 -23.00 28.18
C ALA A 189 31.24 -23.43 29.66
N TYR A 190 30.21 -22.99 30.38
CA TYR A 190 29.92 -23.47 31.73
C TYR A 190 29.62 -24.97 31.73
N ARG A 191 28.72 -25.44 30.87
CA ARG A 191 28.30 -26.85 30.77
C ARG A 191 29.43 -27.77 30.33
N SER A 192 30.37 -27.31 29.51
CA SER A 192 31.53 -28.09 29.07
C SER A 192 32.65 -28.19 30.10
N THR A 193 32.51 -27.57 31.28
CA THR A 193 33.50 -27.65 32.35
C THR A 193 33.62 -29.08 32.86
N ARG A 194 34.76 -29.72 32.59
CA ARG A 194 35.05 -31.11 33.00
C ARG A 194 35.71 -31.15 34.37
N VAL A 195 35.61 -32.31 35.05
CA VAL A 195 36.20 -32.53 36.38
C VAL A 195 37.72 -32.29 36.40
N GLY A 196 38.43 -32.60 35.31
CA GLY A 196 39.87 -32.33 35.18
C GLY A 196 40.25 -30.85 35.09
N GLU A 197 39.33 -29.97 34.67
CA GLU A 197 39.55 -28.50 34.64
C GLU A 197 39.31 -27.85 36.00
N LEU A 198 38.77 -28.59 36.97
CA LEU A 198 38.53 -28.08 38.33
C LEU A 198 39.82 -28.01 39.16
N ASN A 199 40.94 -28.50 38.62
CA ASN A 199 42.29 -28.48 39.21
C ASN A 199 42.28 -28.89 40.69
N LEU A 200 41.55 -29.97 41.00
CA LEU A 200 41.28 -30.41 42.37
C LEU A 200 42.54 -30.97 43.07
N GLU A 201 43.51 -31.48 42.30
CA GLU A 201 44.74 -32.10 42.80
C GLU A 201 45.83 -31.09 43.20
N GLY A 202 45.75 -29.83 42.76
CA GLY A 202 46.78 -28.79 42.99
C GLY A 202 46.37 -27.66 43.93
N ARG A 203 45.20 -27.75 44.60
CA ARG A 203 44.66 -26.66 45.43
C ARG A 203 45.38 -26.56 46.77
N SER A 204 45.87 -25.36 47.07
CA SER A 204 46.56 -25.02 48.32
C SER A 204 45.60 -24.54 49.42
N GLY A 205 44.32 -24.31 49.07
CA GLY A 205 43.31 -23.81 50.01
C GLY A 205 43.42 -22.31 50.29
N THR A 206 44.23 -21.58 49.52
CA THR A 206 44.42 -20.13 49.64
C THR A 206 43.42 -19.37 48.74
N THR A 207 43.15 -18.10 49.07
CA THR A 207 42.21 -17.23 48.35
C THR A 207 42.60 -16.89 46.90
N THR A 208 43.75 -17.36 46.43
CA THR A 208 44.32 -17.10 45.09
C THR A 208 44.09 -18.26 44.11
N ASP A 209 43.49 -19.37 44.55
CA ASP A 209 43.19 -20.50 43.67
C ASP A 209 42.10 -20.09 42.64
N ALA A 210 42.41 -20.21 41.35
CA ALA A 210 41.43 -19.94 40.29
C ALA A 210 40.26 -20.92 40.40
N PHE A 211 39.03 -20.40 40.49
CA PHE A 211 37.80 -21.19 40.50
C PHE A 211 37.12 -21.10 39.13
N PRO A 212 37.62 -21.80 38.09
CA PRO A 212 37.12 -21.67 36.72
C PRO A 212 35.64 -22.02 36.61
N PHE A 213 35.15 -22.93 37.46
CA PHE A 213 33.71 -23.22 37.55
C PHE A 213 32.90 -22.02 38.03
N ARG A 214 33.34 -21.36 39.11
CA ARG A 214 32.64 -20.20 39.69
C ARG A 214 32.64 -19.03 38.72
N GLU A 215 33.78 -18.74 38.08
CA GLU A 215 33.90 -17.68 37.09
C GLU A 215 33.01 -17.94 35.86
N ARG A 216 33.00 -19.17 35.33
CA ARG A 216 32.13 -19.55 34.21
C ARG A 216 30.65 -19.51 34.60
N PHE A 217 30.30 -19.92 35.83
CA PHE A 217 28.94 -19.83 36.36
C PHE A 217 28.48 -18.37 36.49
N GLU A 218 29.27 -17.52 37.14
CA GLU A 218 28.98 -16.10 37.32
C GLU A 218 28.87 -15.38 35.95
N ASN A 219 29.73 -15.71 34.99
CA ASN A 219 29.64 -15.19 33.62
C ASN A 219 28.35 -15.65 32.92
N ALA A 220 28.00 -16.95 32.98
CA ALA A 220 26.76 -17.46 32.39
C ALA A 220 25.53 -16.79 33.03
N GLN A 221 25.52 -16.60 34.35
CA GLN A 221 24.45 -15.93 35.08
C GLN A 221 24.32 -14.45 34.68
N ALA A 222 25.44 -13.73 34.56
CA ALA A 222 25.45 -12.33 34.13
C ALA A 222 24.92 -12.17 32.69
N LYS A 223 25.29 -13.09 31.78
CA LYS A 223 24.75 -13.10 30.41
C LYS A 223 23.27 -13.48 30.37
N ALA A 224 22.81 -14.41 31.21
CA ALA A 224 21.40 -14.75 31.35
C ALA A 224 20.57 -13.54 31.82
N SER A 225 21.06 -12.81 32.82
CA SER A 225 20.42 -11.58 33.29
C SER A 225 20.28 -10.53 32.17
N ARG A 226 21.34 -10.33 31.36
CA ARG A 226 21.28 -9.44 30.18
C ARG A 226 20.30 -9.93 29.13
N ALA A 227 20.25 -11.23 28.83
CA ALA A 227 19.31 -11.79 27.88
C ALA A 227 17.85 -11.61 28.34
N ASN A 228 17.58 -11.84 29.63
CA ASN A 228 16.26 -11.63 30.22
C ASN A 228 15.84 -10.16 30.19
N MET A 229 16.76 -9.24 30.49
CA MET A 229 16.51 -7.79 30.35
C MET A 229 16.20 -7.42 28.90
N ALA A 230 16.97 -7.93 27.94
CA ALA A 230 16.75 -7.68 26.52
C ALA A 230 15.40 -8.22 26.04
N LEU A 231 15.01 -9.40 26.50
CA LEU A 231 13.69 -9.99 26.24
C LEU A 231 12.58 -9.12 26.84
N GLY A 232 12.77 -8.61 28.07
CA GLY A 232 11.84 -7.69 28.72
C GLY A 232 11.63 -6.38 27.95
N ILE A 233 12.71 -5.81 27.40
CA ILE A 233 12.66 -4.63 26.52
C ILE A 233 11.87 -4.96 25.25
N LEU A 234 12.18 -6.06 24.58
CA LEU A 234 11.48 -6.50 23.37
C LEU A 234 9.97 -6.67 23.64
N ALA A 235 9.62 -7.37 24.72
CA ALA A 235 8.23 -7.58 25.12
C ALA A 235 7.51 -6.25 25.42
N SER A 236 8.19 -5.32 26.08
CA SER A 236 7.64 -4.00 26.40
C SER A 236 7.40 -3.15 25.15
N VAL A 237 8.35 -3.13 24.20
CA VAL A 237 8.18 -2.43 22.92
C VAL A 237 7.05 -3.05 22.09
N TRP A 238 6.97 -4.39 22.07
CA TRP A 238 5.90 -5.09 21.38
C TRP A 238 4.53 -4.78 21.98
N LEU A 239 4.38 -4.86 23.31
CA LEU A 239 3.13 -4.54 24.01
C LEU A 239 2.75 -3.07 23.81
N ALA A 240 3.69 -2.14 23.89
CA ALA A 240 3.45 -0.72 23.64
C ALA A 240 2.94 -0.47 22.21
N GLY A 241 3.55 -1.12 21.21
CA GLY A 241 3.13 -1.02 19.81
C GLY A 241 1.76 -1.66 19.55
N VAL A 242 1.39 -2.68 20.33
CA VAL A 242 0.02 -3.19 20.39
C VAL A 242 -0.84 -2.08 21.02
N PHE A 243 -0.72 -1.73 22.30
CA PHE A 243 -1.68 -0.83 22.97
C PHE A 243 -1.85 0.58 22.37
N ASP A 244 -0.89 1.10 21.60
CA ASP A 244 -1.02 2.39 20.88
C ASP A 244 -2.31 2.49 20.03
N HIS A 245 -2.83 1.38 19.47
CA HIS A 245 -4.06 1.42 18.67
C HIS A 245 -5.35 1.66 19.49
N VAL A 246 -5.32 1.43 20.81
CA VAL A 246 -6.48 1.64 21.70
C VAL A 246 -6.73 3.13 21.92
N ILE A 247 -5.66 3.93 21.95
CA ILE A 247 -5.71 5.36 22.29
C ILE A 247 -5.91 6.21 21.04
N VAL A 248 -5.45 5.75 19.88
CA VAL A 248 -5.31 6.59 18.69
C VAL A 248 -6.40 6.25 17.68
N GLY A 249 -7.20 7.24 17.26
CA GLY A 249 -8.20 7.10 16.20
C GLY A 249 -7.60 6.80 14.81
N PRO A 250 -8.41 6.52 13.78
CA PRO A 250 -7.92 6.34 12.42
C PRO A 250 -7.32 7.65 11.88
N ALA A 251 -6.42 7.59 10.90
CA ALA A 251 -5.85 8.80 10.32
C ALA A 251 -6.94 9.66 9.64
N HIS A 252 -6.88 10.97 9.87
CA HIS A 252 -7.73 11.94 9.18
C HIS A 252 -6.90 12.64 8.10
N LEU A 253 -7.35 12.54 6.86
CA LEU A 253 -6.90 13.39 5.78
C LEU A 253 -7.69 14.69 5.88
N GLY A 254 -7.03 15.85 5.99
CA GLY A 254 -7.72 17.14 6.01
C GLY A 254 -8.42 17.39 4.68
N VAL A 255 -9.67 16.97 4.53
CA VAL A 255 -10.47 17.25 3.33
C VAL A 255 -11.14 18.60 3.56
N VAL A 256 -10.58 19.66 2.98
CA VAL A 256 -11.36 20.87 2.74
C VAL A 256 -12.24 20.52 1.54
N VAL A 257 -13.49 20.16 1.80
CA VAL A 257 -14.49 20.10 0.74
C VAL A 257 -14.89 21.55 0.50
N PRO A 258 -14.51 22.17 -0.62
CA PRO A 258 -15.10 23.45 -0.95
C PRO A 258 -16.61 23.25 -1.10
N ILE A 259 -17.38 23.87 -0.22
CA ILE A 259 -18.83 23.99 -0.36
C ILE A 259 -19.01 25.19 -1.28
N PHE A 260 -19.24 24.92 -2.57
CA PHE A 260 -19.69 25.91 -3.56
C PHE A 260 -21.05 25.49 -4.07
#